data_AF-A0A5E4L6P6-F1
#
_entry.id   AF-A0A5E4L6P6-F1
#
_cell.length_a   1.000
_cell.length_b   1.000
_cell.length_c   1.000
_cell.angle_alpha   90.00
_cell.angle_beta   90.00
_cell.angle_gamma   90.00
#
_symmetry.space_group_name_H-M   'P 1'
#
loop_
_entity.id
_entity.type
_entity.pdbx_description
1 polymer ?
#
loop_
_entity_poly.entity_id
_entity_poly.type
_entity_poly.pdbx_seq_one_letter_code
_entity_poly.pdbx_strand_id
1 'polypeptide(L)'
;MNKSEQYVSTICKKSFLSLWSYRNPLGKNSKELCDILVVSEPDIIIFSVKEIDISHSGDEQVDGIRWVKRAIKKSYNQIYGAERWIQNSTNIITKDGKKGLPFPDVSSRRIHRVAIALGSENKFPVLSADFGKGFVHIFDEISLSIIMNELDTISDFAKYLTDKESLNCNVSS
;
A
#
# COMPACT_ATOMS: atom_id res chain seq x y z
N MET A 1 17.74 9.94 -6.08
CA MET A 1 16.72 9.09 -5.43
C MET A 1 15.86 10.01 -4.57
N ASN A 2 14.57 10.13 -4.86
CA ASN A 2 13.65 11.02 -4.11
C ASN A 2 13.29 10.41 -2.73
N LYS A 3 12.61 11.16 -1.85
CA LYS A 3 12.28 10.65 -0.49
C LYS A 3 11.40 9.41 -0.54
N SER A 4 10.46 9.34 -1.48
CA SER A 4 9.60 8.17 -1.69
C SER A 4 10.42 6.92 -2.04
N GLU A 5 11.37 7.02 -2.97
CA GLU A 5 12.26 5.92 -3.36
C GLU A 5 13.20 5.50 -2.23
N GLN A 6 13.69 6.46 -1.44
CA GLN A 6 14.48 6.17 -0.23
C GLN A 6 13.64 5.41 0.80
N TYR A 7 12.40 5.83 1.03
CA TYR A 7 11.49 5.18 1.97
C TYR A 7 11.10 3.77 1.50
N VAL A 8 10.75 3.60 0.22
CA VAL A 8 10.54 2.28 -0.41
C VAL A 8 11.76 1.38 -0.23
N SER A 9 12.96 1.92 -0.45
CA SER A 9 14.20 1.16 -0.26
C SER A 9 14.39 0.72 1.19
N THR A 10 14.05 1.58 2.15
CA THR A 10 14.07 1.27 3.58
C THR A 10 13.05 0.21 3.94
N ILE A 11 11.79 0.30 3.51
CA ILE A 11 10.75 -0.72 3.76
C ILE A 11 11.24 -2.09 3.27
N CYS A 12 11.71 -2.16 2.03
CA CYS A 12 12.19 -3.42 1.45
C CYS A 12 13.45 -3.97 2.13
N LYS A 13 14.25 -3.14 2.81
CA LYS A 13 15.49 -3.56 3.50
C LYS A 13 15.28 -3.91 4.97
N LYS A 14 14.36 -3.22 5.66
CA LYS A 14 14.11 -3.38 7.10
C LYS A 14 13.24 -4.60 7.43
N SER A 15 12.59 -5.22 6.46
CA SER A 15 11.59 -6.25 6.72
C SER A 15 11.87 -7.58 6.00
N PHE A 16 11.21 -8.65 6.47
CA PHE A 16 10.95 -9.92 5.77
C PHE A 16 10.48 -9.75 4.31
N LEU A 17 10.00 -8.54 3.98
CA LEU A 17 9.73 -8.07 2.63
C LEU A 17 10.91 -8.22 1.65
N SER A 18 12.15 -8.25 2.10
CA SER A 18 13.31 -8.31 1.18
C SER A 18 13.28 -9.48 0.20
N LEU A 19 12.69 -10.63 0.58
CA LEU A 19 12.59 -11.82 -0.27
C LEU A 19 11.32 -11.88 -1.12
N TRP A 20 10.23 -11.27 -0.64
CA TRP A 20 8.89 -11.40 -1.22
C TRP A 20 8.38 -10.12 -1.89
N SER A 21 9.17 -9.04 -1.85
CA SER A 21 8.79 -7.74 -2.41
C SER A 21 9.40 -7.46 -3.78
N TYR A 22 8.57 -6.91 -4.65
CA TYR A 22 8.91 -6.43 -5.97
C TYR A 22 8.73 -4.92 -5.99
N ARG A 23 9.82 -4.19 -6.27
CA ARG A 23 9.77 -2.73 -6.42
C ARG A 23 9.39 -2.36 -7.84
N ASN A 24 8.48 -1.40 -7.96
CA ASN A 24 7.99 -0.86 -9.24
C ASN A 24 7.74 -1.96 -10.31
N PRO A 25 7.03 -3.07 -10.00
CA PRO A 25 6.71 -4.07 -10.99
C PRO A 25 5.91 -3.47 -12.15
N LEU A 26 5.95 -4.11 -13.30
CA LEU A 26 5.27 -3.65 -14.50
C LEU A 26 3.87 -4.26 -14.59
N GLY A 27 2.93 -3.43 -15.07
CA GLY A 27 1.57 -3.80 -15.40
C GLY A 27 1.30 -3.67 -16.90
N LYS A 28 0.08 -3.24 -17.22
CA LYS A 28 -0.36 -3.06 -18.61
C LYS A 28 0.56 -2.08 -19.36
N ASN A 29 0.96 -2.44 -20.59
CA ASN A 29 1.80 -1.63 -21.47
C ASN A 29 3.15 -1.25 -20.85
N SER A 30 3.74 -2.12 -20.02
CA SER A 30 5.02 -1.90 -19.34
C SER A 30 5.05 -0.63 -18.47
N LYS A 31 3.88 -0.15 -18.04
CA LYS A 31 3.77 0.94 -17.06
C LYS A 31 3.93 0.38 -15.66
N GLU A 32 4.47 1.18 -14.76
CA GLU A 32 4.55 0.81 -13.35
C GLU A 32 3.17 0.47 -12.79
N LEU A 33 3.09 -0.68 -12.13
CA LEU A 33 1.89 -1.21 -11.51
C LEU A 33 1.61 -0.53 -10.17
N CYS A 34 2.61 -0.51 -9.28
CA CYS A 34 2.58 0.02 -7.93
C CYS A 34 4.00 0.22 -7.41
N ASP A 35 4.17 0.93 -6.29
CA ASP A 35 5.51 1.21 -5.74
C ASP A 35 6.18 -0.07 -5.18
N ILE A 36 5.41 -0.88 -4.43
CA ILE A 36 5.85 -2.19 -3.92
C ILE A 36 4.72 -3.20 -4.05
N LEU A 37 5.03 -4.39 -4.55
CA LEU A 37 4.12 -5.53 -4.56
C LEU A 37 4.72 -6.66 -3.74
N VAL A 38 3.93 -7.26 -2.86
CA VAL A 38 4.34 -8.39 -2.05
C VAL A 38 3.42 -9.56 -2.33
N VAL A 39 3.98 -10.75 -2.48
CA VAL A 39 3.22 -11.98 -2.63
C VAL A 39 3.72 -12.99 -1.60
N SER A 40 2.80 -13.42 -0.72
CA SER A 40 3.02 -14.44 0.29
C SER A 40 1.73 -15.25 0.39
N GLU A 41 1.71 -16.43 -0.22
CA GLU A 41 0.46 -17.17 -0.45
C GLU A 41 -0.37 -17.37 0.84
N PRO A 42 -1.68 -17.07 0.81
CA PRO A 42 -2.51 -16.62 -0.33
C PRO A 42 -2.60 -15.09 -0.47
N ASP A 43 -1.86 -14.32 0.30
CA ASP A 43 -1.91 -12.86 0.37
C ASP A 43 -1.10 -12.17 -0.72
N ILE A 44 -1.70 -11.13 -1.31
CA ILE A 44 -1.07 -10.17 -2.22
C ILE A 44 -1.24 -8.79 -1.59
N ILE A 45 -0.14 -8.07 -1.37
CA ILE A 45 -0.18 -6.74 -0.76
C ILE A 45 0.33 -5.72 -1.78
N ILE A 46 -0.53 -4.75 -2.11
CA ILE A 46 -0.25 -3.67 -3.05
C ILE A 46 0.06 -2.42 -2.24
N PHE A 47 1.29 -1.91 -2.33
CA PHE A 47 1.67 -0.65 -1.71
C PHE A 47 1.73 0.48 -2.76
N SER A 48 1.10 1.61 -2.43
CA SER A 48 1.24 2.87 -3.12
C SER A 48 1.81 3.91 -2.17
N VAL A 49 3.02 4.40 -2.46
CA VAL A 49 3.73 5.41 -1.67
C VAL A 49 3.54 6.77 -2.33
N LYS A 50 3.15 7.78 -1.58
CA LYS A 50 2.95 9.14 -2.08
C LYS A 50 3.54 10.15 -1.11
N GLU A 51 4.44 10.98 -1.61
CA GLU A 51 4.88 12.19 -0.92
C GLU A 51 3.89 13.32 -1.18
N ILE A 52 3.43 13.96 -0.10
CA ILE A 52 2.32 14.90 -0.11
C ILE A 52 2.68 16.08 0.78
N ASP A 53 2.90 17.23 0.16
CA ASP A 53 3.18 18.44 0.93
C ASP A 53 1.94 18.95 1.66
N ILE A 54 2.09 19.33 2.90
CA ILE A 54 1.05 20.03 3.66
C ILE A 54 0.79 21.38 3.01
N SER A 55 -0.48 21.72 2.83
CA SER A 55 -0.85 23.08 2.43
C SER A 55 -0.59 24.02 3.61
N HIS A 56 -0.16 25.25 3.34
CA HIS A 56 0.07 26.26 4.37
C HIS A 56 -0.88 27.43 4.13
N SER A 57 -2.17 27.19 4.31
CA SER A 57 -3.20 28.23 4.14
C SER A 57 -3.44 29.06 5.41
N GLY A 58 -2.82 28.67 6.53
CA GLY A 58 -2.97 29.32 7.83
C GLY A 58 -4.11 28.74 8.68
N ASP A 59 -4.83 27.75 8.15
CA ASP A 59 -5.87 26.99 8.85
C ASP A 59 -5.46 25.50 8.84
N GLU A 60 -4.93 25.04 9.96
CA GLU A 60 -4.42 23.67 10.10
C GLU A 60 -5.52 22.61 9.88
N GLN A 61 -6.78 22.91 10.23
CA GLN A 61 -7.88 21.97 10.04
C GLN A 61 -8.20 21.80 8.55
N VAL A 62 -8.28 22.91 7.81
CA VAL A 62 -8.50 22.89 6.36
C VAL A 62 -7.32 22.25 5.64
N ASP A 63 -6.10 22.56 6.04
CA ASP A 63 -4.88 21.99 5.47
C ASP A 63 -4.80 20.48 5.69
N GLY A 64 -5.17 19.98 6.87
CA GLY A 64 -5.28 18.56 7.17
C GLY A 64 -6.30 17.83 6.31
N ILE A 65 -7.52 18.38 6.19
CA ILE A 65 -8.57 17.79 5.33
C ILE A 65 -8.12 17.72 3.87
N ARG A 66 -7.47 18.77 3.36
CA ARG A 66 -6.94 18.81 1.99
C ARG A 66 -5.82 17.79 1.80
N TRP A 67 -4.91 17.68 2.76
CA TRP A 67 -3.81 16.73 2.72
C TRP A 67 -4.33 15.29 2.66
N VAL A 68 -5.27 14.92 3.56
CA VAL A 68 -5.88 13.59 3.60
C VAL A 68 -6.60 13.28 2.28
N LYS A 69 -7.42 14.21 1.77
CA LYS A 69 -8.12 14.03 0.49
C LYS A 69 -7.16 13.82 -0.67
N ARG A 70 -6.03 14.54 -0.70
CA ARG A 70 -5.00 14.38 -1.73
C ARG A 70 -4.32 13.01 -1.63
N ALA A 71 -4.03 12.55 -0.41
CA ALA A 71 -3.41 11.25 -0.15
C ALA A 71 -4.26 10.11 -0.68
N ILE A 72 -5.49 10.08 -0.21
CA ILE A 72 -6.58 9.20 -0.62
C ILE A 72 -6.70 9.19 -2.16
N LYS A 73 -6.90 10.36 -2.78
CA LYS A 73 -7.16 10.45 -4.22
C LYS A 73 -5.98 9.98 -5.09
N LYS A 74 -4.74 10.31 -4.71
CA LYS A 74 -3.55 9.94 -5.50
C LYS A 74 -3.23 8.44 -5.39
N SER A 75 -3.42 7.85 -4.22
CA SER A 75 -3.11 6.43 -3.99
C SER A 75 -4.13 5.49 -4.64
N TYR A 76 -5.42 5.83 -4.64
CA TYR A 76 -6.47 4.92 -5.16
C TYR A 76 -6.33 4.54 -6.62
N ASN A 77 -6.03 5.50 -7.50
CA ASN A 77 -5.98 5.21 -8.93
C ASN A 77 -4.92 4.15 -9.25
N GLN A 78 -3.78 4.21 -8.54
CA GLN A 78 -2.72 3.22 -8.68
C GLN A 78 -3.13 1.88 -8.07
N ILE A 79 -3.65 1.89 -6.84
CA ILE A 79 -4.07 0.68 -6.11
C ILE A 79 -5.13 -0.12 -6.90
N TYR A 80 -6.23 0.52 -7.29
CA TYR A 80 -7.32 -0.17 -7.99
C TYR A 80 -6.93 -0.53 -9.43
N GLY A 81 -6.06 0.26 -10.06
CA GLY A 81 -5.47 -0.09 -11.35
C GLY A 81 -4.61 -1.36 -11.25
N ALA A 82 -3.80 -1.44 -10.19
CA ALA A 82 -2.93 -2.58 -9.92
C ALA A 82 -3.75 -3.84 -9.63
N GLU A 83 -4.74 -3.74 -8.75
CA GLU A 83 -5.64 -4.85 -8.43
C GLU A 83 -6.31 -5.41 -9.68
N ARG A 84 -6.90 -4.54 -10.52
CA ARG A 84 -7.54 -4.98 -11.77
C ARG A 84 -6.57 -5.70 -12.69
N TRP A 85 -5.32 -5.25 -12.75
CA TRP A 85 -4.30 -5.92 -13.55
C TRP A 85 -3.92 -7.28 -12.98
N ILE A 86 -3.70 -7.37 -11.66
CA ILE A 86 -3.43 -8.63 -10.93
C ILE A 86 -4.59 -9.61 -11.13
N GLN A 87 -5.83 -9.11 -11.19
CA GLN A 87 -7.00 -9.94 -11.40
C GLN A 87 -6.98 -10.70 -12.73
N ASN A 88 -6.34 -10.13 -13.74
CA ASN A 88 -6.30 -10.65 -15.11
C ASN A 88 -4.89 -11.16 -15.50
N SER A 89 -4.01 -11.37 -14.52
CA SER A 89 -2.62 -11.77 -14.74
C SER A 89 -2.27 -12.99 -13.89
N THR A 90 -1.31 -13.79 -14.35
CA THR A 90 -0.90 -15.03 -13.68
C THR A 90 0.41 -14.90 -12.91
N ASN A 91 1.23 -13.89 -13.25
CA ASN A 91 2.55 -13.70 -12.65
C ASN A 91 2.86 -12.22 -12.49
N ILE A 92 3.75 -11.93 -11.55
CA ILE A 92 4.38 -10.63 -11.43
C ILE A 92 5.29 -10.40 -12.64
N ILE A 93 5.32 -9.18 -13.17
CA ILE A 93 6.35 -8.74 -14.10
C ILE A 93 7.28 -7.79 -13.35
N THR A 94 8.55 -8.13 -13.24
CA THR A 94 9.53 -7.28 -12.53
C THR A 94 9.77 -5.98 -13.28
N LYS A 95 10.40 -4.99 -12.62
CA LYS A 95 10.79 -3.71 -13.23
C LYS A 95 11.60 -3.87 -14.52
N ASP A 96 12.37 -4.95 -14.65
CA ASP A 96 13.17 -5.27 -15.84
C ASP A 96 12.39 -6.05 -16.91
N GLY A 97 11.08 -6.22 -16.75
CA GLY A 97 10.23 -6.97 -17.67
C GLY A 97 10.33 -8.48 -17.54
N LYS A 98 11.02 -9.01 -16.53
CA LYS A 98 11.16 -10.45 -16.31
C LYS A 98 9.95 -11.02 -15.58
N LYS A 99 9.67 -12.30 -15.78
CA LYS A 99 8.62 -13.02 -15.05
C LYS A 99 9.08 -13.28 -13.61
N GLY A 100 8.31 -12.80 -12.63
CA GLY A 100 8.48 -13.07 -11.20
C GLY A 100 7.61 -14.25 -10.73
N LEU A 101 7.36 -14.30 -9.41
CA LEU A 101 6.51 -15.33 -8.81
C LEU A 101 5.10 -15.35 -9.43
N PRO A 102 4.45 -16.53 -9.50
CA PRO A 102 3.05 -16.61 -9.85
C PRO A 102 2.20 -15.92 -8.78
N PHE A 103 1.06 -15.38 -9.20
CA PHE A 103 0.03 -14.96 -8.25
C PHE A 103 -0.65 -16.19 -7.64
N PRO A 104 -1.05 -16.11 -6.35
CA PRO A 104 -1.90 -17.12 -5.74
C PRO A 104 -3.21 -17.32 -6.52
N ASP A 105 -3.80 -18.49 -6.34
CA ASP A 105 -5.01 -18.90 -7.05
C ASP A 105 -6.16 -17.89 -6.86
N VAL A 106 -6.92 -17.63 -7.93
CA VAL A 106 -8.00 -16.64 -7.93
C VAL A 106 -9.08 -16.96 -6.89
N SER A 107 -9.32 -18.24 -6.60
CA SER A 107 -10.34 -18.71 -5.66
C SER A 107 -9.96 -18.51 -4.18
N SER A 108 -8.67 -18.39 -3.87
CA SER A 108 -8.17 -18.35 -2.49
C SER A 108 -7.39 -17.07 -2.15
N ARG A 109 -6.93 -16.32 -3.16
CA ARG A 109 -6.09 -15.14 -2.94
C ARG A 109 -6.80 -14.02 -2.19
N ARG A 110 -6.06 -13.35 -1.33
CA ARG A 110 -6.50 -12.14 -0.61
C ARG A 110 -5.70 -10.95 -1.10
N ILE A 111 -6.37 -9.85 -1.45
CA ILE A 111 -5.71 -8.64 -1.92
C ILE A 111 -5.83 -7.54 -0.89
N HIS A 112 -4.69 -7.13 -0.33
CA HIS A 112 -4.56 -6.05 0.62
C HIS A 112 -4.11 -4.77 -0.08
N ARG A 113 -4.82 -3.67 0.16
CA ARG A 113 -4.55 -2.37 -0.46
C ARG A 113 -3.93 -1.44 0.56
N VAL A 114 -2.68 -1.04 0.35
CA VAL A 114 -1.94 -0.21 1.31
C VAL A 114 -1.52 1.09 0.65
N ALA A 115 -2.02 2.21 1.15
CA ALA A 115 -1.59 3.55 0.82
C ALA A 115 -0.65 4.08 1.91
N ILE A 116 0.53 4.54 1.51
CA ILE A 116 1.49 5.18 2.40
C ILE A 116 1.60 6.65 2.00
N ALA A 117 1.29 7.54 2.94
CA ALA A 117 1.34 8.97 2.73
C ALA A 117 2.50 9.57 3.53
N LEU A 118 3.53 10.04 2.82
CA LEU A 118 4.72 10.64 3.41
C LEU A 118 4.57 12.16 3.54
N GLY A 119 5.14 12.73 4.60
CA GLY A 119 5.17 14.18 4.80
C GLY A 119 3.97 14.72 5.59
N SER A 120 3.30 13.86 6.36
CA SER A 120 2.28 14.29 7.32
C SER A 120 2.89 15.01 8.53
N GLU A 121 4.20 14.83 8.78
CA GLU A 121 4.88 15.26 10.01
C GLU A 121 4.14 14.84 11.30
N ASN A 122 3.35 13.76 11.24
CA ASN A 122 2.45 13.31 12.31
C ASN A 122 1.38 14.36 12.72
N LYS A 123 1.10 15.34 11.87
CA LYS A 123 0.16 16.43 12.17
C LYS A 123 -1.30 16.03 11.97
N PHE A 124 -1.56 15.06 11.10
CA PHE A 124 -2.92 14.72 10.68
C PHE A 124 -3.16 13.21 10.75
N PRO A 125 -4.22 12.76 11.45
CA PRO A 125 -4.57 11.35 11.46
C PRO A 125 -5.00 10.90 10.06
N VAL A 126 -4.49 9.74 9.65
CA VAL A 126 -4.97 9.03 8.46
C VAL A 126 -5.92 7.92 8.86
N LEU A 127 -7.04 7.81 8.14
CA LEU A 127 -8.06 6.80 8.42
C LEU A 127 -8.13 5.80 7.26
N SER A 128 -7.89 4.54 7.58
CA SER A 128 -8.23 3.42 6.71
C SER A 128 -9.75 3.29 6.60
N ALA A 129 -10.27 3.04 5.41
CA ALA A 129 -11.70 2.83 5.19
C ALA A 129 -11.97 2.07 3.88
N ASP A 130 -13.22 1.65 3.67
CA ASP A 130 -13.71 1.22 2.37
C ASP A 130 -14.26 2.43 1.59
N PHE A 131 -13.83 2.56 0.34
CA PHE A 131 -14.22 3.65 -0.56
C PHE A 131 -15.15 3.17 -1.69
N GLY A 132 -15.91 2.10 -1.43
CA GLY A 132 -16.87 1.47 -2.34
C GLY A 132 -16.25 0.50 -3.35
N LYS A 133 -14.96 0.18 -3.17
CA LYS A 133 -14.18 -0.72 -4.06
C LYS A 133 -13.23 -1.62 -3.26
N GLY A 134 -13.54 -1.82 -1.99
CA GLY A 134 -12.72 -2.58 -1.06
C GLY A 134 -11.95 -1.67 -0.11
N PHE A 135 -11.62 -2.24 1.04
CA PHE A 135 -10.91 -1.55 2.10
C PHE A 135 -9.49 -1.15 1.66
N VAL A 136 -9.07 0.05 2.04
CA VAL A 136 -7.72 0.56 1.83
C VAL A 136 -7.13 0.97 3.17
N HIS A 137 -6.00 0.34 3.49
CA HIS A 137 -5.19 0.67 4.65
C HIS A 137 -4.40 1.93 4.37
N ILE A 138 -4.52 2.95 5.22
CA ILE A 138 -3.72 4.17 5.09
C ILE A 138 -2.77 4.24 6.28
N PHE A 139 -1.48 4.38 5.98
CA PHE A 139 -0.43 4.59 6.97
C PHE A 139 0.41 5.83 6.59
N ASP A 140 0.98 6.46 7.60
CA ASP A 140 2.08 7.40 7.43
C ASP A 140 3.44 6.71 7.68
N GLU A 141 4.53 7.45 7.54
CA GLU A 141 5.87 6.90 7.68
C GLU A 141 6.16 6.35 9.09
N ILE A 142 5.55 6.92 10.12
CA ILE A 142 5.78 6.58 11.52
C ILE A 142 4.97 5.33 11.89
N SER A 143 3.67 5.35 11.66
CA SER A 143 2.76 4.24 11.97
C SER A 143 3.18 2.96 11.26
N LEU A 144 3.54 3.03 9.97
CA LEU A 144 4.06 1.87 9.27
C LEU A 144 5.37 1.37 9.88
N SER A 145 6.28 2.28 10.24
CA SER A 145 7.57 1.86 10.84
C SER A 145 7.38 1.14 12.18
N ILE A 146 6.41 1.57 13.00
CA ILE A 146 6.07 0.90 14.26
C ILE A 146 5.50 -0.48 13.97
N ILE A 147 4.48 -0.57 13.12
CA ILE A 147 3.82 -1.85 12.80
C ILE A 147 4.82 -2.85 12.21
N MET A 148 5.70 -2.41 11.32
CA MET A 148 6.70 -3.28 10.68
C MET A 148 7.86 -3.68 11.61
N ASN A 149 8.07 -2.98 12.73
CA ASN A 149 9.05 -3.39 13.75
C ASN A 149 8.44 -4.37 14.76
N GLU A 150 7.14 -4.27 15.04
CA GLU A 150 6.44 -5.14 15.99
C GLU A 150 6.02 -6.48 15.35
N LEU A 151 5.79 -6.49 14.03
CA LEU A 151 5.35 -7.70 13.33
C LEU A 151 6.54 -8.43 12.70
N ASP A 152 6.89 -9.54 13.34
CA ASP A 152 8.04 -10.39 13.03
C ASP A 152 7.94 -11.17 11.70
N THR A 153 6.84 -11.09 10.94
CA THR A 153 6.77 -11.72 9.61
C THR A 153 5.81 -11.01 8.66
N ILE A 154 5.93 -11.32 7.36
CA ILE A 154 4.93 -10.88 6.37
C ILE A 154 3.55 -11.49 6.62
N SER A 155 3.50 -12.70 7.17
CA SER A 155 2.24 -13.37 7.53
C SER A 155 1.55 -12.65 8.69
N ASP A 156 2.32 -12.18 9.68
CA ASP A 156 1.80 -11.39 10.79
C ASP A 156 1.26 -10.05 10.30
N PHE A 157 1.96 -9.40 9.37
CA PHE A 157 1.47 -8.18 8.73
C PHE A 157 0.18 -8.43 7.92
N ALA A 158 0.12 -9.46 7.08
CA ALA A 158 -1.07 -9.81 6.33
C ALA A 158 -2.26 -10.15 7.25
N LYS A 159 -2.00 -10.83 8.37
CA LYS A 159 -2.99 -11.09 9.41
C LYS A 159 -3.49 -9.80 10.05
N TYR A 160 -2.59 -8.89 10.44
CA TYR A 160 -2.96 -7.59 10.98
C TYR A 160 -3.88 -6.81 10.01
N LEU A 161 -3.58 -6.80 8.71
CA LEU A 161 -4.43 -6.15 7.71
C LEU A 161 -5.82 -6.80 7.63
N THR A 162 -5.88 -8.13 7.64
CA THR A 162 -7.16 -8.89 7.63
C THR A 162 -8.00 -8.60 8.87
N ASP A 163 -7.39 -8.60 10.04
CA ASP A 163 -8.08 -8.34 11.30
C ASP A 163 -8.58 -6.89 11.35
N LYS A 164 -7.78 -5.93 10.89
CA LYS A 164 -8.15 -4.50 10.80
C LYS A 164 -9.30 -4.26 9.83
N GLU A 165 -9.35 -4.96 8.70
CA GLU A 165 -10.48 -4.93 7.76
C GLU A 165 -11.76 -5.44 8.42
N SER A 166 -11.68 -6.60 9.07
CA SER A 166 -12.82 -7.26 9.70
C SER A 166 -13.46 -6.43 10.81
N LEU A 167 -12.63 -5.75 11.62
CA LEU A 167 -13.11 -4.85 12.68
C LEU A 167 -13.91 -3.66 12.13
N ASN A 168 -13.49 -3.09 10.99
CA ASN A 168 -14.17 -1.93 10.41
C ASN A 168 -15.51 -2.27 9.73
N CYS A 169 -15.65 -3.50 9.21
CA CYS A 169 -16.95 -3.99 8.73
C CYS A 169 -17.98 -4.09 9.85
N ASN A 170 -17.57 -4.48 11.06
CA ASN A 170 -18.47 -4.65 12.22
C ASN A 170 -18.94 -3.33 12.85
N VAL A 171 -18.30 -2.20 12.55
CA VAL A 171 -18.67 -0.88 13.09
C VAL A 171 -19.64 -0.14 12.15
N SER A 172 -19.83 -0.64 10.92
CA SER A 172 -20.74 -0.06 9.91
C SER A 172 -22.09 -0.79 9.82
N SER A 173 -22.39 -1.67 10.80
CA SER A 173 -23.61 -2.51 10.88
C SER A 173 -24.61 -1.97 11.90
#